data_AF-A0A372NSR7-F1
#
_entry.id   AF-A0A372NSR7-F1
#
_cell.length_a   1.000
_cell.length_b   1.000
_cell.length_c   1.000
_cell.angle_alpha   90.00
_cell.angle_beta   90.00
_cell.angle_gamma   90.00
#
_symmetry.space_group_name_H-M   'P 1'
#
loop_
_entity.id
_entity.type
_entity.pdbx_description
1 polymer ?
#
loop_
_entity_poly.entity_id
_entity_poly.type
_entity_poly.pdbx_seq_one_letter_code
_entity_poly.pdbx_strand_id
1 'polypeptide(L)'
;MNQLSKTLIAGIAGTSVMTADSDLMSRIFGENFREPEHLATMIKRLAPGLSKQASQLAGWGAHFAMGFVFAAVYVELWETKKIRHSVLNALILGAVSGLLGLLIWKGTFKAHPFPPLIKYDHYYLQRIPAHIVFAVTATLAYRLTLKLEEKKDHD
;
A
#
# COMPACT_ATOMS: atom_id res chain seq x y z
N MET A 1 -18.92 4.04 13.01
CA MET A 1 -18.45 2.94 12.14
C MET A 1 -17.51 2.07 12.96
N ASN A 2 -17.47 0.76 12.70
CA ASN A 2 -16.55 -0.11 13.42
C ASN A 2 -15.12 0.01 12.84
N GLN A 3 -14.14 -0.50 13.59
CA GLN A 3 -12.73 -0.45 13.23
C GLN A 3 -12.45 -1.11 11.87
N LEU A 4 -13.11 -2.23 11.55
CA LEU A 4 -12.96 -2.91 10.26
C LEU A 4 -13.35 -2.00 9.09
N SER A 5 -14.47 -1.30 9.17
CA SER A 5 -14.90 -0.36 8.13
C SER A 5 -13.91 0.79 7.95
N LYS A 6 -13.38 1.34 9.06
CA LYS A 6 -12.34 2.39 9.01
C LYS A 6 -11.08 1.88 8.31
N THR A 7 -10.63 0.67 8.65
CA THR A 7 -9.48 0.02 8.02
C THR A 7 -9.70 -0.23 6.53
N LEU A 8 -10.87 -0.74 6.13
CA LEU A 8 -11.19 -0.98 4.72
C LEU A 8 -11.15 0.32 3.92
N ILE A 9 -11.76 1.40 4.43
CA ILE A 9 -11.78 2.69 3.75
C ILE A 9 -10.37 3.28 3.65
N ALA A 10 -9.62 3.29 4.75
CA ALA A 10 -8.25 3.80 4.76
C ALA A 10 -7.33 2.98 3.86
N GLY A 11 -7.45 1.65 3.88
CA GLY A 11 -6.67 0.74 3.06
C GLY A 11 -6.97 0.87 1.57
N ILE A 12 -8.25 0.91 1.18
CA ILE A 12 -8.64 1.09 -0.22
C ILE A 12 -8.17 2.45 -0.75
N ALA A 13 -8.44 3.53 0.00
CA ALA A 13 -8.04 4.88 -0.41
C ALA A 13 -6.51 5.01 -0.51
N GLY A 14 -5.79 4.60 0.54
CA GLY A 14 -4.34 4.66 0.59
C GLY A 14 -3.68 3.85 -0.53
N THR A 15 -4.11 2.60 -0.72
CA THR A 15 -3.55 1.71 -1.75
C THR A 15 -3.80 2.26 -3.14
N SER A 16 -5.02 2.74 -3.42
CA SER A 16 -5.39 3.26 -4.73
C SER A 16 -4.55 4.48 -5.12
N VAL A 17 -4.44 5.45 -4.22
CA VAL A 17 -3.68 6.69 -4.50
C VAL A 17 -2.18 6.42 -4.57
N MET A 18 -1.63 5.57 -3.70
CA MET A 18 -0.23 5.14 -3.80
C MET A 18 0.07 4.41 -5.11
N THR A 19 -0.86 3.58 -5.60
CA THR A 19 -0.69 2.87 -6.86
C THR A 19 -0.74 3.83 -8.05
N ALA A 20 -1.62 4.83 -8.00
CA ALA A 20 -1.66 5.89 -8.99
C ALA A 20 -0.36 6.73 -8.98
N ASP A 21 0.19 7.02 -7.81
CA ASP A 21 1.51 7.66 -7.67
C ASP A 21 2.62 6.80 -8.27
N SER A 22 2.66 5.50 -7.96
CA SER A 22 3.64 4.57 -8.54
C SER A 22 3.50 4.47 -10.06
N ASP A 23 2.28 4.49 -10.62
CA ASP A 23 2.05 4.54 -12.07
C ASP A 23 2.56 5.86 -12.68
N LEU A 24 2.30 6.99 -12.03
CA LEU A 24 2.81 8.29 -12.46
C LEU A 24 4.34 8.33 -12.45
N MET A 25 4.97 7.88 -11.36
CA MET A 25 6.43 7.78 -11.28
C MET A 25 6.98 6.84 -12.34
N SER A 26 6.25 5.77 -12.67
CA SER A 26 6.68 4.85 -13.72
C SER A 26 6.80 5.53 -15.08
N ARG A 27 5.86 6.44 -15.38
CA ARG A 27 5.87 7.24 -16.62
C ARG A 27 6.95 8.31 -16.62
N ILE A 28 7.19 8.95 -15.47
CA ILE A 28 8.20 10.01 -15.33
C ILE A 28 9.62 9.45 -15.51
N PHE A 29 9.92 8.31 -14.89
CA PHE A 29 11.26 7.73 -14.89
C PHE A 29 11.48 6.65 -15.96
N GLY A 30 10.42 6.25 -16.69
CA GLY A 30 10.50 5.20 -17.70
C GLY A 30 10.80 3.80 -17.14
N GLU A 31 10.43 3.55 -15.89
CA GLU A 31 10.69 2.32 -15.14
C GLU A 31 9.40 1.80 -14.52
N ASN A 32 9.19 0.49 -14.48
CA ASN A 32 7.96 -0.03 -13.90
C ASN A 32 8.03 -0.06 -12.36
N PHE A 33 7.37 0.88 -11.69
CA PHE A 33 7.22 0.93 -10.23
C PHE A 33 5.91 0.33 -9.74
N ARG A 34 5.06 -0.21 -10.62
CA ARG A 34 3.73 -0.72 -10.28
C ARG A 34 3.84 -2.06 -9.56
N GLU A 35 3.58 -2.04 -8.26
CA GLU A 35 3.57 -3.18 -7.36
C GLU A 35 2.70 -4.35 -7.83
N PRO A 36 1.41 -4.16 -8.22
CA PRO A 36 0.57 -5.27 -8.63
C PRO A 36 1.09 -6.00 -9.87
N GLU A 37 1.84 -5.33 -10.75
CA GLU A 37 2.42 -5.95 -11.96
C GLU A 37 3.62 -6.84 -11.63
N HIS A 38 4.48 -6.42 -10.69
CA HIS A 38 5.58 -7.25 -10.21
C HIS A 38 5.08 -8.47 -9.44
N LEU A 39 4.05 -8.29 -8.60
CA LEU A 39 3.38 -9.41 -7.93
C LEU A 39 2.78 -10.38 -8.94
N ALA A 40 2.05 -9.88 -9.94
CA ALA A 40 1.48 -10.70 -11.00
C ALA A 40 2.56 -11.47 -11.78
N THR A 41 3.69 -10.83 -12.07
CA THR A 41 4.83 -11.45 -12.76
C THR A 41 5.44 -12.57 -11.92
N MET A 42 5.67 -12.33 -10.63
CA MET A 42 6.17 -13.35 -9.71
C MET A 42 5.21 -14.54 -9.61
N ILE A 43 3.91 -14.27 -9.39
CA ILE A 43 2.88 -15.31 -9.33
C ILE A 43 2.84 -16.14 -10.62
N LYS A 44 2.86 -15.49 -11.78
CA LYS A 44 2.89 -16.17 -13.09
C LYS A 44 4.13 -17.06 -13.26
N ARG A 45 5.28 -16.66 -12.71
CA ARG A 45 6.52 -17.45 -12.78
C ARG A 45 6.54 -18.63 -11.81
N LEU A 46 5.87 -18.53 -10.67
CA LEU A 46 5.68 -19.65 -9.74
C LEU A 46 4.63 -20.65 -10.24
N ALA A 47 3.57 -20.16 -10.87
CA ALA A 47 2.49 -20.97 -11.41
C ALA A 47 2.28 -20.68 -12.91
N PRO A 48 3.15 -21.20 -13.80
CA PRO A 48 3.07 -20.94 -15.25
C PRO A 48 1.75 -21.35 -15.89
N GLY A 49 0.99 -22.27 -15.30
CA GLY A 49 -0.33 -22.69 -15.77
C GLY A 49 -1.45 -21.65 -15.57
N LEU A 50 -1.27 -20.63 -14.71
CA LEU A 50 -2.27 -19.59 -14.53
C LEU A 50 -2.43 -18.73 -15.78
N SER A 51 -3.66 -18.34 -16.13
CA SER A 51 -3.87 -17.35 -17.18
C SER A 51 -3.23 -16.01 -16.82
N LYS A 52 -2.95 -15.18 -17.83
CA LYS A 52 -2.41 -13.82 -17.60
C LYS A 52 -3.35 -13.02 -16.71
N GLN A 53 -4.65 -13.10 -16.97
CA GLN A 53 -5.70 -12.40 -16.23
C GLN A 53 -5.78 -12.88 -14.78
N ALA A 54 -5.71 -14.20 -14.54
CA ALA A 54 -5.70 -14.74 -13.19
C ALA A 54 -4.47 -14.27 -12.40
N SER A 55 -3.30 -14.25 -13.04
CA SER A 55 -2.06 -13.77 -12.40
C SER A 55 -2.14 -12.27 -12.09
N GLN A 56 -2.72 -11.47 -12.99
CA GLN A 56 -2.96 -10.04 -12.75
C GLN A 56 -3.94 -9.82 -11.60
N LEU A 57 -5.07 -10.53 -11.58
CA LEU A 57 -6.04 -10.44 -10.49
C LEU A 57 -5.42 -10.83 -9.15
N ALA A 58 -4.61 -11.89 -9.12
CA ALA A 58 -3.90 -12.31 -7.92
C ALA A 58 -2.85 -11.27 -7.46
N GLY A 59 -2.13 -10.64 -8.39
CA GLY A 59 -1.20 -9.55 -8.09
C GLY A 59 -1.88 -8.33 -7.48
N TRP A 60 -3.02 -7.91 -8.04
CA TRP A 60 -3.86 -6.86 -7.48
C TRP A 60 -4.45 -7.23 -6.11
N GLY A 61 -4.94 -8.46 -5.97
CA GLY A 61 -5.47 -8.97 -4.70
C GLY A 61 -4.42 -8.97 -3.60
N ALA A 62 -3.21 -9.45 -3.88
CA ALA A 62 -2.08 -9.43 -2.95
C ALA A 62 -1.67 -7.99 -2.57
N HIS A 63 -1.70 -7.06 -3.53
CA HIS A 63 -1.38 -5.65 -3.28
C HIS A 63 -2.38 -4.98 -2.33
N PHE A 64 -3.68 -5.13 -2.60
CA PHE A 64 -4.72 -4.59 -1.72
C PHE A 64 -4.77 -5.30 -0.37
N ALA A 65 -4.49 -6.61 -0.31
CA ALA A 65 -4.36 -7.32 0.95
C ALA A 65 -3.23 -6.75 1.81
N MET A 66 -2.05 -6.47 1.21
CA MET A 66 -0.95 -5.83 1.93
C MET A 66 -1.30 -4.41 2.36
N GLY A 67 -1.95 -3.63 1.49
CA GLY A 67 -2.46 -2.30 1.83
C GLY A 67 -3.43 -2.32 3.00
N PHE A 68 -4.31 -3.33 3.09
CA PHE A 68 -5.18 -3.55 4.23
C PHE A 68 -4.40 -3.85 5.51
N VAL A 69 -3.35 -4.67 5.45
CA VAL A 69 -2.47 -4.95 6.61
C VAL A 69 -1.83 -3.67 7.14
N PHE A 70 -1.24 -2.84 6.28
CA PHE A 70 -0.67 -1.55 6.70
C PHE A 70 -1.73 -0.62 7.30
N ALA A 71 -2.90 -0.52 6.67
CA ALA A 71 -4.00 0.29 7.18
C ALA A 71 -4.51 -0.22 8.54
N ALA A 72 -4.57 -1.53 8.76
CA ALA A 72 -5.01 -2.12 10.02
C ALA A 72 -4.09 -1.70 11.17
N VAL A 73 -2.78 -1.73 10.94
CA VAL A 73 -1.78 -1.25 11.91
C VAL A 73 -1.98 0.24 12.20
N TYR A 74 -2.21 1.07 11.19
CA TYR A 74 -2.41 2.51 11.39
C TYR A 74 -3.68 2.81 12.17
N VAL A 75 -4.80 2.19 11.79
CA VAL A 75 -6.09 2.35 12.47
C VAL A 75 -5.98 1.87 13.92
N GLU A 76 -5.34 0.73 14.18
CA GLU A 76 -5.10 0.27 15.55
C GLU A 76 -4.30 1.29 16.38
N LEU A 77 -3.24 1.88 15.81
CA LEU A 77 -2.45 2.91 16.49
C LEU A 77 -3.25 4.18 16.78
N TRP A 78 -4.22 4.54 15.92
CA TRP A 78 -5.09 5.69 16.10
C TRP A 78 -6.22 5.43 17.10
N GLU A 79 -6.91 4.29 17.01
CA GLU A 79 -8.01 3.89 17.90
C GLU A 79 -7.50 3.68 19.33
N THR A 80 -6.30 3.08 19.49
CA THR A 80 -5.65 2.94 20.81
C THR A 80 -4.95 4.22 21.28
N LYS A 81 -5.04 5.32 20.52
CA LYS A 81 -4.44 6.64 20.83
C LYS A 81 -2.91 6.60 21.05
N LYS A 82 -2.23 5.53 20.62
CA LYS A 82 -0.76 5.41 20.66
C LYS A 82 -0.10 6.44 19.77
N ILE A 83 -0.74 6.79 18.65
CA ILE A 83 -0.29 7.82 17.72
C ILE A 83 -1.46 8.70 17.34
N ARG A 84 -1.25 10.01 17.27
CA ARG A 84 -2.27 10.95 16.75
C ARG A 84 -2.37 10.84 15.24
N HIS A 85 -3.58 10.82 14.69
CA HIS A 85 -3.86 10.83 13.24
C HIS A 85 -3.63 12.22 12.59
N SER A 86 -2.44 12.80 12.79
CA SER A 86 -2.01 14.08 12.22
C SER A 86 -1.22 13.89 10.93
N VAL A 87 -1.14 14.92 10.08
CA VAL A 87 -0.35 14.85 8.84
C VAL A 87 1.13 14.62 9.13
N LEU A 88 1.69 15.27 10.16
CA LEU A 88 3.09 15.05 10.56
C LEU A 88 3.36 13.59 10.93
N ASN A 89 2.48 12.98 11.73
CA ASN A 89 2.61 11.57 12.08
C ASN A 89 2.39 10.67 10.86
N ALA A 90 1.54 11.05 9.91
CA ALA A 90 1.37 10.33 8.65
C ALA A 90 2.66 10.34 7.81
N LEU A 91 3.39 11.46 7.76
CA LEU A 91 4.69 11.52 7.09
C LEU A 91 5.71 10.58 7.76
N ILE A 92 5.77 10.58 9.09
CA ILE A 92 6.68 9.71 9.86
C ILE A 92 6.30 8.23 9.65
N LEU A 93 5.02 7.89 9.81
CA LEU A 93 4.52 6.54 9.56
C LEU A 93 4.78 6.10 8.12
N GLY A 94 4.59 7.00 7.15
CA GLY A 94 4.89 6.77 5.75
C GLY A 94 6.37 6.48 5.49
N ALA A 95 7.28 7.23 6.11
CA ALA A 95 8.71 6.97 6.00
C ALA A 95 9.11 5.63 6.63
N VAL A 96 8.63 5.34 7.85
CA VAL A 96 8.92 4.09 8.56
C VAL A 96 8.35 2.88 7.82
N SER A 97 7.08 2.94 7.41
CA SER A 97 6.47 1.89 6.62
C SER A 97 7.12 1.76 5.26
N GLY A 98 7.56 2.86 4.63
CA GLY A 98 8.27 2.83 3.35
C GLY A 98 9.61 2.09 3.43
N LEU A 99 10.36 2.29 4.52
CA LEU A 99 11.55 1.49 4.82
C LEU A 99 11.19 0.01 5.05
N LEU A 100 10.11 -0.27 5.77
CA LEU A 100 9.63 -1.63 5.95
C LEU A 100 9.20 -2.26 4.61
N GLY A 101 8.49 -1.53 3.76
CA GLY A 101 8.07 -1.94 2.43
C GLY A 101 9.25 -2.25 1.52
N LEU A 102 10.29 -1.41 1.57
CA LEU A 102 11.58 -1.69 0.92
C LEU A 102 12.15 -3.03 1.38
N LEU A 103 12.22 -3.27 2.69
CA LEU A 103 12.76 -4.52 3.25
C LEU A 103 11.91 -5.74 2.88
N ILE A 104 10.59 -5.61 2.91
CA ILE A 104 9.65 -6.64 2.48
C ILE A 104 9.92 -6.99 1.02
N TRP A 105 9.95 -6.01 0.11
CA TRP A 105 10.21 -6.25 -1.31
C TRP A 105 11.58 -6.85 -1.57
N LYS A 106 12.61 -6.40 -0.85
CA LYS A 106 13.95 -6.98 -0.93
C LYS A 106 13.94 -8.45 -0.50
N GLY A 107 13.24 -8.77 0.57
CA GLY A 107 13.01 -10.15 1.03
C GLY A 107 12.25 -10.98 0.01
N THR A 108 11.13 -10.46 -0.51
CA THR A 108 10.28 -11.12 -1.50
C THR A 108 11.06 -11.46 -2.77
N PHE A 109 11.78 -10.51 -3.35
CA PHE A 109 12.58 -10.79 -4.55
C PHE A 109 13.74 -11.75 -4.29
N LYS A 110 14.38 -11.67 -3.11
CA LYS A 110 15.45 -12.61 -2.73
C LYS A 110 14.94 -14.04 -2.52
N ALA A 111 13.75 -14.20 -1.95
CA ALA A 111 13.16 -15.50 -1.65
C ALA A 111 12.51 -16.15 -2.88
N HIS A 112 12.10 -15.34 -3.86
CA HIS A 112 11.46 -15.83 -5.07
C HIS A 112 12.49 -16.54 -5.98
N PRO A 113 12.22 -17.75 -6.51
CA PRO A 113 13.18 -18.50 -7.32
C PRO A 113 13.47 -17.84 -8.69
N PHE A 114 12.50 -17.09 -9.22
CA PHE A 114 12.59 -16.42 -10.52
C PHE A 114 12.11 -14.95 -10.48
N PRO A 115 12.76 -14.06 -9.71
CA PRO A 115 12.28 -12.69 -9.52
C PRO A 115 12.34 -11.88 -10.83
N PRO A 116 11.45 -10.90 -11.06
CA PRO A 116 11.47 -10.06 -12.25
C PRO A 116 12.79 -9.30 -12.36
N LEU A 117 13.31 -9.18 -13.59
CA LEU A 117 14.53 -8.42 -13.86
C LEU A 117 14.18 -6.94 -13.94
N ILE A 118 14.53 -6.19 -12.90
CA ILE A 118 14.24 -4.75 -12.77
C ILE A 118 15.45 -4.03 -12.20
N LYS A 119 15.44 -2.69 -12.26
CA LYS A 119 16.40 -1.86 -11.52
C LYS A 119 15.99 -1.84 -10.05
N TYR A 120 16.46 -2.83 -9.30
CA TYR A 120 16.03 -3.06 -7.91
C TYR A 120 16.24 -1.84 -7.01
N ASP A 121 17.38 -1.16 -7.10
CA ASP A 121 17.68 -0.02 -6.22
C ASP A 121 16.67 1.12 -6.40
N HIS A 122 16.33 1.45 -7.65
CA HIS A 122 15.30 2.45 -7.94
C HIS A 122 13.93 2.01 -7.43
N TYR A 123 13.57 0.75 -7.67
CA TYR A 123 12.30 0.19 -7.24
C TYR A 123 12.13 0.21 -5.71
N TYR A 124 13.19 -0.14 -4.99
CA TYR A 124 13.28 -0.14 -3.54
C TYR A 124 13.18 1.27 -2.97
N LEU A 125 13.96 2.21 -3.50
CA LEU A 125 13.96 3.59 -3.02
C LEU A 125 12.61 4.27 -3.24
N GLN A 126 11.90 3.98 -4.34
CA GLN A 126 10.57 4.54 -4.58
C GLN A 126 9.57 4.14 -3.47
N ARG A 127 9.71 2.95 -2.83
CA ARG A 127 8.76 2.50 -1.80
C ARG A 127 8.58 3.52 -0.66
N ILE A 128 9.60 4.33 -0.38
CA ILE A 128 9.56 5.38 0.65
C ILE A 128 8.55 6.48 0.29
N PRO A 129 8.70 7.25 -0.81
CA PRO A 129 7.69 8.24 -1.20
C PRO A 129 6.32 7.63 -1.47
N ALA A 130 6.22 6.43 -2.06
CA ALA A 130 4.94 5.75 -2.24
C ALA A 130 4.21 5.51 -0.91
N HIS A 131 4.92 5.01 0.12
CA HIS A 131 4.29 4.79 1.42
C HIS A 131 4.01 6.08 2.20
N ILE A 132 4.70 7.18 1.91
CA ILE A 132 4.30 8.51 2.39
C ILE A 132 2.95 8.89 1.77
N VAL A 133 2.78 8.74 0.46
CA VAL A 133 1.49 8.99 -0.23
C VAL A 133 0.38 8.09 0.33
N PHE A 134 0.68 6.81 0.55
CA PHE A 134 -0.24 5.87 1.20
C PHE A 134 -0.67 6.38 2.59
N ALA A 135 0.30 6.70 3.45
CA ALA A 135 0.04 7.04 4.85
C ALA A 135 -0.73 8.36 5.00
N VAL A 136 -0.40 9.37 4.20
CA VAL A 136 -1.14 10.62 4.17
C VAL A 136 -2.58 10.38 3.71
N THR A 137 -2.77 9.67 2.60
CA THR A 137 -4.11 9.36 2.08
C THR A 137 -4.93 8.54 3.06
N ALA A 138 -4.36 7.49 3.64
CA ALA A 138 -5.02 6.65 4.65
C ALA A 138 -5.43 7.46 5.89
N THR A 139 -4.58 8.39 6.34
CA THR A 139 -4.88 9.29 7.46
C THR A 139 -6.04 10.24 7.13
N LEU A 140 -6.06 10.80 5.92
CA LEU A 140 -7.17 11.67 5.49
C LEU A 140 -8.48 10.89 5.37
N ALA A 141 -8.44 9.69 4.80
CA ALA A 141 -9.59 8.80 4.70
C ALA A 141 -10.12 8.41 6.08
N TYR A 142 -9.25 8.04 7.02
CA TYR A 142 -9.64 7.77 8.41
C TYR A 142 -10.30 8.99 9.07
N ARG A 143 -9.71 10.18 8.94
CA ARG A 143 -10.32 11.42 9.49
C ARG A 143 -11.68 11.72 8.88
N LEU A 144 -11.90 11.39 7.61
CA LEU A 144 -13.20 11.51 6.97
C LEU A 144 -14.22 10.55 7.60
N THR A 145 -13.82 9.31 7.94
CA THR A 145 -14.73 8.37 8.62
C THR A 145 -15.19 8.89 9.99
N LEU A 146 -14.30 9.53 10.75
CA LEU A 146 -14.67 10.14 12.05
C LEU A 146 -15.67 11.27 11.87
N LYS A 147 -15.47 12.15 10.88
CA LYS A 147 -16.42 13.25 10.60
C LYS A 147 -17.80 12.74 10.17
N LEU A 148 -17.84 11.63 9.43
CA LEU A 148 -19.11 11.02 9.01
C LEU A 148 -19.85 10.36 10.18
N GLU A 149 -19.12 9.85 11.18
CA GLU A 149 -19.70 9.37 12.44
C GLU A 149 -20.31 10.51 13.24
N GLU A 150 -19.54 11.58 13.48
CA GLU A 150 -19.99 12.77 14.21
C GLU A 150 -21.27 13.36 13.58
N LYS A 151 -21.32 13.48 12.25
CA LYS A 151 -22.51 14.00 11.56
C LYS A 151 -23.73 13.11 11.79
N LYS A 152 -23.57 11.78 11.76
CA LYS A 152 -24.68 10.84 11.93
C LYS A 152 -25.29 10.89 13.34
N ASP A 153 -24.49 11.24 14.35
CA ASP A 153 -24.96 11.37 15.73
C ASP A 153 -25.70 12.71 15.98
N HIS A 154 -25.67 13.64 15.02
CA HIS A 154 -26.30 14.97 15.10
C HIS A 154 -27.51 15.17 14.16
N ASP A 155 -27.85 14.19 13.31
CA ASP A 155 -29.02 14.15 12.43
C ASP A 155 -30.07 13.17 12.97
#